data_AF-A0A7X7S7R0-F1
#
_entry.id   AF-A0A7X7S7R0-F1
#
_cell.length_a   1.000
_cell.length_b   1.000
_cell.length_c   1.000
_cell.angle_alpha   90.00
_cell.angle_beta   90.00
_cell.angle_gamma   90.00
#
_symmetry.space_group_name_H-M   'P 1'
#
loop_
_entity.id
_entity.type
_entity.pdbx_description
1 polymer ?
#
loop_
_entity_poly.entity_id
_entity_poly.type
_entity_poly.pdbx_seq_one_letter_code
_entity_poly.pdbx_strand_id
1 'polypeptide(L)'
;IDDYDQRLHKYLIDLAQKNELMESDTIRVTGYLDIINDLERIGDHLNNIGELISVRYEYGLLTPEMMQEELKEFYDLIDGMMVDAFKAFETRNLKLAVHVIDKEVDADRLEKQFKHNHTQRLQDGTLVLSPENNYVDILANLERIADHLTNISETVLLLYETPAKRATVFGK
;
A
#
# COMPACT_ATOMS: atom_id res chain seq x y z
N ILE A 1 -7.48 4.02 -13.75
CA ILE A 1 -7.78 4.51 -12.38
C ILE A 1 -7.76 6.02 -12.38
N ASP A 2 -6.80 6.58 -13.12
CA ASP A 2 -6.52 8.01 -13.34
C ASP A 2 -7.73 8.83 -13.80
N ASP A 3 -8.59 8.30 -14.68
CA ASP A 3 -9.83 9.01 -15.09
C ASP A 3 -10.79 9.21 -13.91
N TYR A 4 -10.97 8.18 -13.08
CA TYR A 4 -11.84 8.27 -11.91
C TYR A 4 -11.25 9.20 -10.85
N ASP A 5 -9.94 9.14 -10.65
CA ASP A 5 -9.22 10.05 -9.77
C ASP A 5 -9.41 11.51 -10.19
N GLN A 6 -9.08 11.85 -11.44
CA GLN A 6 -9.25 13.22 -11.97
C GLN A 6 -10.67 13.75 -11.82
N ARG A 7 -11.68 12.88 -12.05
CA ARG A 7 -13.10 13.26 -11.93
C ARG A 7 -13.51 13.47 -10.48
N LEU A 8 -13.05 12.63 -9.56
CA LEU A 8 -13.35 12.79 -8.13
C LEU A 8 -12.62 14.00 -7.53
N HIS A 9 -11.33 14.17 -7.86
CA HIS A 9 -10.55 15.35 -7.47
C HIS A 9 -11.23 16.64 -7.90
N LYS A 10 -11.65 16.72 -9.17
CA LYS A 10 -12.38 17.88 -9.69
C LYS A 10 -13.70 18.11 -8.96
N TYR A 11 -14.47 17.06 -8.71
CA TYR A 11 -15.74 17.17 -7.99
C TYR A 11 -15.55 17.69 -6.56
N LEU A 12 -14.53 17.21 -5.85
CA LEU A 12 -14.22 17.60 -4.47
C LEU A 12 -13.73 19.05 -4.38
N ILE A 13 -12.90 19.49 -5.33
CA ILE A 13 -12.48 20.90 -5.45
C ILE A 13 -13.68 21.81 -5.74
N ASP A 14 -14.54 21.43 -6.70
CA ASP A 14 -15.73 22.20 -7.06
C ASP A 14 -16.71 22.32 -5.87
N LEU A 15 -16.84 21.26 -5.05
CA LEU A 15 -17.66 21.26 -3.85
C LEU A 15 -17.10 22.21 -2.79
N ALA A 16 -15.78 22.23 -2.61
CA ALA A 16 -15.10 23.11 -1.67
C ALA A 16 -15.16 24.59 -2.07
N GLN A 17 -15.16 24.89 -3.37
CA GLN A 17 -15.28 26.26 -3.88
C GLN A 17 -16.71 26.82 -3.83
N LYS A 18 -17.73 25.96 -3.93
CA LYS A 18 -19.15 26.36 -4.00
C LYS A 18 -19.80 26.59 -2.63
N ASN A 19 -19.24 26.02 -1.57
CA ASN A 19 -19.76 26.15 -0.22
C ASN A 19 -18.71 26.87 0.64
N GLU A 20 -19.11 27.84 1.47
CA GLU A 20 -18.29 28.24 2.63
C GLU A 20 -18.22 27.04 3.58
N LEU A 21 -17.29 26.11 3.33
CA LEU A 21 -17.18 24.88 4.08
C LEU A 21 -16.85 25.19 5.53
N MET A 22 -17.58 24.56 6.45
CA MET A 22 -17.14 24.50 7.84
C MET A 22 -15.82 23.71 7.90
N GLU A 23 -15.00 23.96 8.92
CA GLU A 23 -13.70 23.29 9.12
C GLU A 23 -13.82 21.75 9.04
N SER A 24 -14.91 21.19 9.57
CA SER A 24 -15.21 19.76 9.50
C SER A 24 -15.44 19.22 8.10
N ASP A 25 -16.03 20.02 7.21
CA ASP A 25 -16.28 19.59 5.83
C ASP A 25 -15.01 19.70 4.99
N THR A 26 -14.17 20.70 5.25
CA THR A 26 -12.83 20.81 4.64
C THR A 26 -11.96 19.61 4.99
N ILE A 27 -11.89 19.22 6.27
CA ILE A 27 -11.13 18.03 6.71
C ILE A 27 -11.62 16.77 5.98
N ARG A 28 -12.94 16.62 5.81
CA ARG A 28 -13.50 15.47 5.11
C ARG A 28 -13.16 15.44 3.63
N VAL A 29 -13.26 16.58 2.97
CA VAL A 29 -12.91 16.70 1.55
C VAL A 29 -11.44 16.38 1.34
N THR A 30 -10.53 16.95 2.15
CA THR A 30 -9.10 16.67 2.07
C THR A 30 -8.79 15.21 2.32
N GLY A 31 -9.33 14.59 3.38
CA GLY A 31 -9.09 13.18 3.64
C GLY A 31 -9.63 12.25 2.54
N TYR A 32 -10.72 12.61 1.85
CA TYR A 32 -11.14 11.85 0.69
C TYR A 32 -10.17 12.00 -0.50
N LEU A 33 -9.62 13.19 -0.74
CA LEU A 33 -8.58 13.41 -1.76
C LEU A 33 -7.33 12.57 -1.46
N ASP A 34 -6.88 12.57 -0.20
CA ASP A 34 -5.69 11.80 0.21
C ASP A 34 -5.88 10.30 -0.07
N ILE A 35 -7.02 9.72 0.30
CA ILE A 35 -7.35 8.31 0.04
C ILE A 35 -7.34 7.99 -1.46
N ILE A 36 -7.84 8.88 -2.31
CA ILE A 36 -7.88 8.64 -3.76
C ILE A 36 -6.48 8.67 -4.34
N ASN A 37 -5.63 9.60 -3.90
CA ASN A 37 -4.23 9.63 -4.28
C ASN A 37 -3.49 8.36 -3.83
N ASP A 38 -3.71 7.86 -2.60
CA ASP A 38 -3.12 6.57 -2.17
C ASP A 38 -3.61 5.40 -3.03
N LEU A 39 -4.88 5.39 -3.44
CA LEU A 39 -5.43 4.39 -4.37
C LEU A 39 -4.77 4.42 -5.76
N GLU A 40 -4.51 5.61 -6.30
CA GLU A 40 -3.76 5.78 -7.54
C GLU A 40 -2.36 5.17 -7.41
N ARG A 41 -1.65 5.51 -6.32
CA ARG A 41 -0.29 5.00 -6.06
C ARG A 41 -0.23 3.49 -5.92
N ILE A 42 -1.22 2.87 -5.27
CA ILE A 42 -1.35 1.41 -5.25
C ILE A 42 -1.46 0.86 -6.67
N GLY A 43 -2.29 1.49 -7.52
CA GLY A 43 -2.42 1.14 -8.93
C GLY A 43 -1.10 1.23 -9.71
N ASP A 44 -0.33 2.30 -9.49
CA ASP A 44 0.99 2.48 -10.10
C ASP A 44 1.97 1.38 -9.69
N HIS A 45 2.01 1.03 -8.40
CA HIS A 45 2.88 -0.05 -7.91
C HIS A 45 2.48 -1.42 -8.47
N LEU A 46 1.18 -1.69 -8.64
CA LEU A 46 0.70 -2.90 -9.30
C LEU A 46 1.11 -2.93 -10.78
N ASN A 47 1.02 -1.81 -11.49
CA ASN A 47 1.49 -1.71 -12.88
C ASN A 47 3.00 -2.00 -12.97
N ASN A 48 3.81 -1.38 -12.09
CA ASN A 48 5.25 -1.64 -12.03
C ASN A 48 5.55 -3.12 -11.80
N ILE A 49 4.86 -3.78 -10.85
CA ILE A 49 5.02 -5.22 -10.62
C ILE A 49 4.70 -6.03 -11.89
N GLY A 50 3.62 -5.68 -12.59
CA GLY A 50 3.23 -6.30 -13.86
C GLY A 50 4.31 -6.18 -14.95
N GLU A 51 4.92 -5.00 -15.08
CA GLU A 51 6.05 -4.76 -15.99
C GLU A 51 7.27 -5.59 -15.61
N LEU A 52 7.63 -5.63 -14.32
CA LEU A 52 8.75 -6.42 -13.81
C LEU A 52 8.54 -7.92 -14.08
N ILE A 53 7.34 -8.45 -13.83
CA ILE A 53 7.01 -9.85 -14.13
C ILE A 53 7.11 -10.13 -15.64
N SER A 54 6.66 -9.20 -16.47
CA SER A 54 6.72 -9.32 -17.94
C SER A 54 8.16 -9.44 -18.44
N VAL A 55 9.08 -8.63 -17.90
CA VAL A 55 10.52 -8.72 -18.19
C VAL A 55 11.05 -10.11 -17.83
N ARG A 56 10.72 -10.64 -16.64
CA ARG A 56 11.18 -11.99 -16.25
C ARG A 56 10.72 -13.07 -17.23
N TYR A 57 9.47 -12.98 -17.67
CA TYR A 57 8.90 -13.92 -18.61
C TYR A 57 9.59 -13.85 -19.98
N GLU A 58 9.84 -12.64 -20.50
CA GLU A 58 10.52 -12.41 -21.77
C GLU A 58 11.93 -13.01 -21.81
N TYR A 59 12.67 -12.90 -20.71
CA TYR A 59 14.03 -13.44 -20.58
C TYR A 59 14.09 -14.89 -20.08
N GLY A 60 12.93 -15.55 -19.90
CA GLY A 60 12.87 -16.94 -19.45
C GLY A 60 13.40 -17.15 -18.01
N LEU A 61 13.34 -16.11 -17.18
CA LEU A 61 13.79 -16.17 -15.79
C LEU A 61 12.78 -16.89 -14.91
N LEU A 62 13.00 -18.19 -14.73
CA LEU A 62 12.24 -18.98 -13.77
C LEU A 62 12.55 -18.52 -12.34
N THR A 63 11.51 -18.18 -11.58
CA THR A 63 11.63 -17.89 -10.15
C THR A 63 11.73 -19.22 -9.40
N PRO A 64 12.79 -19.45 -8.60
CA PRO A 64 12.90 -20.64 -7.76
C PRO A 64 11.70 -20.79 -6.81
N GLU A 65 11.30 -22.03 -6.51
CA GLU A 65 10.12 -22.35 -5.69
C GLU A 65 10.12 -21.60 -4.34
N MET A 66 11.24 -21.61 -3.62
CA MET A 66 11.38 -20.88 -2.35
C MET A 66 11.10 -19.37 -2.48
N MET A 67 11.49 -18.74 -3.60
CA MET A 67 11.21 -17.32 -3.83
C MET A 67 9.74 -17.09 -4.21
N GLN A 68 9.08 -18.07 -4.83
CA GLN A 68 7.64 -18.02 -5.08
C GLN A 68 6.85 -18.12 -3.77
N GLU A 69 7.29 -18.97 -2.84
CA GLU A 69 6.68 -19.09 -1.51
C GLU A 69 6.82 -17.79 -0.70
N GLU A 70 8.01 -17.17 -0.70
CA GLU A 70 8.24 -15.86 -0.07
C GLU A 70 7.33 -14.76 -0.68
N LEU A 71 7.25 -14.69 -2.02
CA LEU A 71 6.36 -13.74 -2.69
C LEU A 71 4.88 -14.00 -2.37
N LYS A 72 4.49 -15.27 -2.27
CA LYS A 72 3.12 -15.63 -1.90
C LYS A 72 2.82 -15.20 -0.46
N GLU A 73 3.72 -15.45 0.48
CA GLU A 73 3.57 -15.01 1.87
C GLU A 73 3.40 -13.49 1.95
N PHE A 74 4.24 -12.74 1.23
CA PHE A 74 4.13 -11.28 1.23
C PHE A 74 2.82 -10.82 0.57
N TYR A 75 2.46 -11.39 -0.58
CA TYR A 75 1.21 -11.09 -1.26
C TYR A 75 -0.01 -11.35 -0.38
N ASP A 76 -0.07 -12.50 0.30
CA ASP A 76 -1.20 -12.86 1.19
C ASP A 76 -1.34 -11.83 2.34
N LEU A 77 -0.22 -11.30 2.86
CA LEU A 77 -0.24 -10.23 3.86
C LEU A 77 -0.81 -8.92 3.28
N ILE A 78 -0.33 -8.49 2.12
CA ILE A 78 -0.78 -7.26 1.46
C ILE A 78 -2.26 -7.35 1.07
N ASP A 79 -2.71 -8.49 0.56
CA ASP A 79 -4.11 -8.75 0.22
C ASP A 79 -5.01 -8.62 1.46
N GLY A 80 -4.58 -9.19 2.60
CA GLY A 80 -5.25 -9.04 3.88
C GLY A 80 -5.34 -7.57 4.33
N MET A 81 -4.23 -6.84 4.28
CA MET A 81 -4.21 -5.40 4.60
C MET A 81 -5.16 -4.61 3.70
N MET A 82 -5.21 -4.95 2.41
CA MET A 82 -6.07 -4.28 1.42
C MET A 82 -7.55 -4.49 1.73
N VAL A 83 -7.95 -5.73 2.00
CA VAL A 83 -9.32 -6.07 2.39
C VAL A 83 -9.74 -5.32 3.65
N ASP A 84 -8.88 -5.30 4.67
CA ASP A 84 -9.19 -4.65 5.94
C ASP A 84 -9.21 -3.13 5.85
N ALA A 85 -8.31 -2.50 5.07
CA ALA A 85 -8.27 -1.06 4.87
C ALA A 85 -9.54 -0.56 4.18
N PHE A 86 -9.96 -1.22 3.10
CA PHE A 86 -11.19 -0.84 2.40
C PHE A 86 -12.44 -1.10 3.23
N LYS A 87 -12.47 -2.20 3.97
CA LYS A 87 -13.57 -2.48 4.89
C LYS A 87 -13.62 -1.47 6.03
N ALA A 88 -12.47 -1.03 6.54
CA ALA A 88 -12.38 0.03 7.55
C ALA A 88 -12.96 1.34 7.00
N PHE A 89 -12.62 1.71 5.76
CA PHE A 89 -13.13 2.91 5.10
C PHE A 89 -14.65 2.84 4.84
N GLU A 90 -15.13 1.76 4.23
CA GLU A 90 -16.55 1.58 3.88
C GLU A 90 -17.45 1.56 5.12
N THR A 91 -17.03 0.82 6.15
CA THR A 91 -17.85 0.59 7.35
C THR A 91 -17.51 1.53 8.52
N ARG A 92 -16.54 2.44 8.33
CA ARG A 92 -16.00 3.33 9.36
C ARG A 92 -15.49 2.57 10.59
N ASN A 93 -14.95 1.37 10.36
CA ASN A 93 -14.50 0.50 11.43
C ASN A 93 -13.07 0.84 11.83
N LEU A 94 -12.93 1.68 12.86
CA LEU A 94 -11.63 2.14 13.36
C LEU A 94 -10.73 1.01 13.85
N LYS A 95 -11.29 -0.12 14.29
CA LYS A 95 -10.49 -1.26 14.74
C LYS A 95 -9.76 -1.94 13.58
N LEU A 96 -10.40 -2.01 12.41
CA LEU A 96 -9.76 -2.53 11.20
C LEU A 96 -8.68 -1.57 10.70
N ALA A 97 -8.93 -0.26 10.76
CA ALA A 97 -7.90 0.73 10.41
C ALA A 97 -6.65 0.60 11.30
N VAL A 98 -6.81 0.50 12.62
CA VAL A 98 -5.68 0.23 13.54
C VAL A 98 -5.02 -1.10 13.22
N HIS A 99 -5.79 -2.14 12.90
CA HIS A 99 -5.22 -3.45 12.55
C HIS A 99 -4.31 -3.39 11.32
N VAL A 100 -4.69 -2.63 10.29
CA VAL A 100 -3.86 -2.44 9.10
C VAL A 100 -2.57 -1.69 9.46
N ILE A 101 -2.66 -0.63 10.26
CA ILE A 101 -1.48 0.12 10.71
C ILE A 101 -0.52 -0.80 11.49
N ASP A 102 -1.04 -1.64 12.39
CA ASP A 102 -0.21 -2.61 13.14
C ASP A 102 0.46 -3.65 12.22
N LYS A 103 -0.12 -3.92 11.05
CA LYS A 103 0.38 -4.90 10.06
C LYS A 103 1.50 -4.37 9.18
N GLU A 104 1.69 -3.05 9.11
CA GLU A 104 2.82 -2.42 8.40
C GLU A 104 4.16 -3.00 8.88
N VAL A 105 4.34 -3.16 10.20
CA VAL A 105 5.56 -3.74 10.78
C VAL A 105 5.83 -5.16 10.28
N ASP A 106 4.79 -5.95 10.00
CA ASP A 106 4.94 -7.28 9.42
C ASP A 106 5.40 -7.19 7.95
N ALA A 107 4.85 -6.27 7.16
CA ALA A 107 5.23 -6.07 5.76
C ALA A 107 6.70 -5.63 5.65
N ASP A 108 7.06 -4.66 6.46
CA ASP A 108 8.39 -4.08 6.59
C ASP A 108 9.44 -5.14 7.04
N ARG A 109 9.03 -6.05 7.94
CA ARG A 109 9.83 -7.22 8.34
C ARG A 109 10.02 -8.22 7.19
N LEU A 110 8.95 -8.57 6.47
CA LEU A 110 9.02 -9.51 5.35
C LEU A 110 9.92 -8.97 4.23
N GLU A 111 9.80 -7.69 3.90
CA GLU A 111 10.64 -7.04 2.89
C GLU A 111 12.13 -7.17 3.23
N LYS A 112 12.50 -6.79 4.47
CA LYS A 112 13.88 -6.90 4.97
C LYS A 112 14.39 -8.34 4.98
N GLN A 113 13.55 -9.28 5.44
CA GLN A 113 13.88 -10.70 5.50
C GLN A 113 14.12 -11.28 4.10
N PHE A 114 13.23 -11.03 3.15
CA PHE A 114 13.33 -11.60 1.80
C PHE A 114 14.44 -10.95 0.97
N LYS A 115 14.72 -9.66 1.16
CA LYS A 115 15.94 -9.00 0.64
C LYS A 115 17.22 -9.65 1.19
N HIS A 116 17.23 -9.98 2.48
CA HIS A 116 18.35 -10.68 3.10
C HIS A 116 18.53 -12.09 2.51
N ASN A 117 17.46 -12.89 2.45
CA ASN A 117 17.48 -14.23 1.87
C ASN A 117 17.94 -14.21 0.41
N HIS A 118 17.47 -13.23 -0.37
CA HIS A 118 17.92 -13.04 -1.76
C HIS A 118 19.42 -12.76 -1.84
N THR A 119 19.93 -11.90 -0.96
CA THR A 119 21.37 -11.59 -0.88
C THR A 119 22.19 -12.83 -0.51
N GLN A 120 21.72 -13.64 0.45
CA GLN A 120 22.38 -14.89 0.83
C GLN A 120 22.47 -15.87 -0.34
N ARG A 121 21.38 -16.02 -1.11
CA ARG A 121 21.34 -16.91 -2.28
C ARG A 121 22.30 -16.48 -3.39
N LEU A 122 22.55 -15.18 -3.54
CA LEU A 122 23.57 -14.68 -4.46
C LEU A 122 24.99 -14.95 -3.93
N GLN A 123 25.21 -14.84 -2.63
CA GLN A 123 26.52 -15.04 -1.99
C GLN A 123 26.95 -16.50 -1.94
N ASP A 124 26.02 -17.43 -1.72
CA ASP A 124 26.29 -18.87 -1.67
C ASP A 124 26.28 -19.54 -3.04
N GLY A 125 25.88 -18.81 -4.09
CA GLY A 125 25.85 -19.27 -5.48
C GLY A 125 24.64 -20.15 -5.83
N THR A 126 23.64 -20.25 -4.93
CA THR A 126 22.37 -20.95 -5.21
C THR A 126 21.46 -20.17 -6.16
N LEU A 127 21.72 -18.87 -6.33
CA LEU A 127 21.08 -18.01 -7.32
C LEU A 127 22.12 -17.33 -8.22
N VAL A 128 21.93 -17.42 -9.53
CA VAL A 128 22.78 -16.74 -10.51
C VAL A 128 22.39 -15.27 -10.61
N LEU A 129 23.38 -14.38 -10.52
CA LEU A 129 23.18 -12.95 -10.74
C LEU A 129 22.82 -12.69 -12.21
N SER A 130 21.70 -12.01 -12.45
CA SER A 130 21.25 -11.57 -13.77
C SER A 130 20.76 -10.12 -13.67
N PRO A 131 21.10 -9.25 -14.63
CA PRO A 131 20.59 -7.86 -14.69
C PRO A 131 19.06 -7.77 -14.73
N GLU A 132 18.41 -8.80 -15.27
CA GLU A 132 16.96 -8.91 -15.41
C GLU A 132 16.29 -9.48 -14.14
N ASN A 133 17.08 -9.79 -13.11
CA ASN A 133 16.57 -10.26 -11.82
C ASN A 133 16.09 -9.10 -10.94
N ASN A 134 14.82 -8.76 -11.11
CA ASN A 134 14.11 -7.68 -10.41
C ASN A 134 13.36 -8.12 -9.13
N TYR A 135 13.80 -9.20 -8.46
CA TYR A 135 13.11 -9.71 -7.28
C TYR A 135 12.98 -8.68 -6.16
N VAL A 136 14.09 -7.98 -5.87
CA VAL A 136 14.13 -6.94 -4.83
C VAL A 136 13.21 -5.76 -5.18
N ASP A 137 13.06 -5.44 -6.46
CA ASP A 137 12.16 -4.38 -6.92
C ASP A 137 10.69 -4.76 -6.76
N ILE A 138 10.35 -6.04 -6.97
CA ILE A 138 9.00 -6.55 -6.69
C ILE A 138 8.68 -6.44 -5.19
N LEU A 139 9.61 -6.86 -4.31
CA LEU A 139 9.44 -6.72 -2.86
C LEU A 139 9.22 -5.25 -2.45
N ALA A 140 9.99 -4.33 -3.01
CA ALA A 140 9.86 -2.91 -2.72
C ALA A 140 8.54 -2.29 -3.23
N ASN A 141 7.95 -2.81 -4.31
CA ASN A 141 6.62 -2.35 -4.72
C ASN A 141 5.51 -2.93 -3.82
N LEU A 142 5.67 -4.16 -3.31
CA LEU A 142 4.72 -4.73 -2.34
C LEU A 142 4.73 -3.97 -1.01
N GLU A 143 5.91 -3.59 -0.51
CA GLU A 143 6.04 -2.78 0.69
C GLU A 143 5.41 -1.39 0.52
N ARG A 144 5.65 -0.69 -0.60
CA ARG A 144 4.98 0.59 -0.88
C ARG A 144 3.46 0.47 -0.96
N ILE A 145 2.93 -0.64 -1.46
CA ILE A 145 1.48 -0.89 -1.40
C ILE A 145 1.02 -0.99 0.05
N ALA A 146 1.78 -1.66 0.94
CA ALA A 146 1.50 -1.70 2.37
C ALA A 146 1.44 -0.29 2.98
N ASP A 147 2.42 0.56 2.68
CA ASP A 147 2.48 1.94 3.18
C ASP A 147 1.24 2.75 2.77
N HIS A 148 0.83 2.65 1.50
CA HIS A 148 -0.38 3.33 1.03
C HIS A 148 -1.66 2.80 1.70
N LEU A 149 -1.72 1.51 2.04
CA LEU A 149 -2.83 0.94 2.81
C LEU A 149 -2.84 1.45 4.26
N THR A 150 -1.66 1.65 4.85
CA THR A 150 -1.48 2.32 6.15
C THR A 150 -2.00 3.77 6.09
N ASN A 151 -1.58 4.56 5.10
CA ASN A 151 -2.04 5.96 4.91
C ASN A 151 -3.56 6.06 4.78
N ILE A 152 -4.18 5.16 4.01
CA ILE A 152 -5.65 5.10 3.89
C ILE A 152 -6.26 4.85 5.27
N SER A 153 -5.71 3.91 6.03
CA SER A 153 -6.20 3.55 7.36
C SER A 153 -6.02 4.68 8.38
N GLU A 154 -4.89 5.40 8.36
CA GLU A 154 -4.67 6.60 9.17
C GLU A 154 -5.68 7.69 8.82
N THR A 155 -5.99 7.85 7.54
CA THR A 155 -6.99 8.82 7.08
C THR A 155 -8.39 8.42 7.54
N VAL A 156 -8.74 7.12 7.58
CA VAL A 156 -9.98 6.64 8.20
C VAL A 156 -10.06 7.06 9.68
N LEU A 157 -8.96 6.90 10.44
CA LEU A 157 -8.91 7.35 11.83
C LEU A 157 -9.07 8.87 11.92
N LEU A 158 -8.37 9.63 11.08
CA LEU A 158 -8.49 11.09 11.02
C LEU A 158 -9.92 11.55 10.69
N LEU A 159 -10.64 10.85 9.83
CA LEU A 159 -11.98 11.25 9.40
C LEU A 159 -13.06 10.94 10.44
N TYR A 160 -12.91 9.85 11.19
CA TYR A 160 -14.01 9.27 11.98
C TYR A 160 -13.71 9.11 13.47
N GLU A 161 -12.46 9.31 13.90
CA GLU A 161 -12.12 9.34 15.32
C GLU A 161 -12.50 10.68 15.96
N THR A 162 -13.11 10.62 17.13
CA THR A 162 -13.43 11.80 17.95
C THR A 162 -12.17 12.52 18.40
N PRO A 163 -12.18 13.87 18.51
CA PRO A 163 -11.01 14.67 18.93
C PRO A 163 -10.34 14.18 20.22
N ALA A 164 -11.10 13.65 21.17
CA ALA A 164 -10.59 13.14 22.44
C ALA A 164 -9.71 11.87 22.33
N LYS A 165 -9.86 11.08 21.25
CA LYS A 165 -9.10 9.83 21.06
C LYS A 165 -7.87 9.99 20.15
N ARG A 166 -7.87 10.96 19.21
CA ARG A 166 -6.73 11.25 18.31
C ARG A 166 -5.41 11.53 19.05
N ALA A 167 -5.48 12.19 20.20
CA ALA A 167 -4.31 12.48 21.05
C ALA A 167 -3.63 11.22 21.63
N THR A 168 -4.27 10.06 21.55
CA THR A 168 -3.76 8.80 22.13
C THR A 168 -3.14 7.89 21.07
N VAL A 169 -3.55 8.03 19.79
CA VAL A 169 -3.08 7.18 18.68
C VAL A 169 -1.83 7.77 18.02
N PHE A 170 -1.82 9.09 17.77
CA PHE A 170 -0.68 9.79 17.16
C PHE A 170 0.32 10.38 18.18
N GLY A 171 0.19 9.97 19.45
CA GLY A 171 1.00 10.44 20.57
C GLY A 171 2.06 9.43 20.98
N LYS A 172 2.99 9.08 20.09
CA LYS A 172 4.29 8.48 20.41
C LYS A 172 5.35 8.94 19.42
#